data_AF-A0A0P8CE20-F1
#
_entry.id   AF-A0A0P8CE20-F1
#
_cell.length_a   1.000
_cell.length_b   1.000
_cell.length_c   1.000
_cell.angle_alpha   90.00
_cell.angle_beta   90.00
_cell.angle_gamma   90.00
#
_symmetry.space_group_name_H-M   'P 1'
#
loop_
_entity.id
_entity.type
_entity.pdbx_description
1 polymer ?
#
loop_
_entity_poly.entity_id
_entity_poly.type
_entity_poly.pdbx_seq_one_letter_code
_entity_poly.pdbx_strand_id
1 'polypeptide(L)'
;MSLEKLFTGSATAKIIDILWEYQDMDLTLTDISDEAGIHYTTLMKALPELEKLGLVTMTRQVGNAKLYQINRDDIVVKKLVKFLNSLNIRFAEQEITQQKLQHQKLKEDPICA
;
A
#
# COMPACT_ATOMS: atom_id res chain seq x y z
N MET A 1 -4.16 0.49 -1.20
CA MET A 1 -3.43 -0.10 -0.06
C MET A 1 -4.00 -1.46 0.37
N SER A 2 -3.35 -2.56 0.02
CA SER A 2 -3.84 -3.93 0.30
C SER A 2 -3.11 -4.62 1.45
N LEU A 3 -1.88 -4.23 1.74
CA LEU A 3 -1.20 -4.68 2.96
C LEU A 3 -1.82 -4.04 4.19
N GLU A 4 -2.25 -2.78 4.10
CA GLU A 4 -2.95 -2.08 5.19
C GLU A 4 -4.24 -2.80 5.60
N LYS A 5 -5.02 -3.28 4.62
CA LYS A 5 -6.19 -4.14 4.84
C LYS A 5 -5.85 -5.47 5.53
N LEU A 6 -4.68 -6.06 5.25
CA LEU A 6 -4.26 -7.36 5.81
C LEU A 6 -3.55 -7.23 7.17
N PHE A 7 -2.74 -6.18 7.35
CA PHE A 7 -1.89 -5.91 8.49
C PHE A 7 -2.28 -4.59 9.14
N THR A 8 -3.53 -4.51 9.58
CA THR A 8 -4.12 -3.29 10.14
C THR A 8 -3.26 -2.71 11.27
N GLY A 9 -2.99 -1.40 11.20
CA GLY A 9 -2.16 -0.68 12.17
C GLY A 9 -0.64 -0.79 11.94
N SER A 10 -0.18 -1.57 10.95
CA SER A 10 1.25 -1.67 10.64
C SER A 10 1.73 -0.49 9.80
N ALA A 11 2.59 0.36 10.39
CA ALA A 11 3.25 1.45 9.66
C ALA A 11 4.09 0.92 8.49
N THR A 12 4.78 -0.21 8.70
CA THR A 12 5.59 -0.87 7.67
C THR A 12 4.75 -1.28 6.46
N ALA A 13 3.56 -1.84 6.71
CA ALA A 13 2.64 -2.24 5.65
C ALA A 13 2.17 -1.03 4.83
N LYS A 14 1.80 0.06 5.52
CA LYS A 14 1.38 1.31 4.89
C LYS A 14 2.48 1.95 4.04
N ILE A 15 3.72 2.02 4.54
CA ILE A 15 4.87 2.56 3.80
C ILE A 15 5.12 1.76 2.52
N ILE A 16 5.11 0.43 2.61
CA ILE A 16 5.30 -0.44 1.45
C ILE A 16 4.17 -0.26 0.44
N ASP A 17 2.91 -0.23 0.88
CA ASP A 17 1.75 -0.02 0.01
C ASP A 17 1.90 1.27 -0.80
N ILE A 18 2.24 2.39 -0.15
CA ILE A 18 2.42 3.70 -0.82
C ILE A 18 3.61 3.69 -1.77
N LEU A 19 4.76 3.16 -1.37
CA LEU A 19 5.94 3.10 -2.24
C LEU A 19 5.76 2.15 -3.42
N TRP A 20 4.89 1.14 -3.29
CA TRP A 20 4.46 0.28 -4.39
C TRP A 20 3.47 0.99 -5.32
N GLU A 21 2.50 1.71 -4.76
CA GLU A 21 1.48 2.46 -5.50
C GLU A 21 2.12 3.56 -6.35
N TYR A 22 3.12 4.25 -5.80
CA TYR A 22 3.88 5.30 -6.48
C TYR A 22 5.28 4.84 -6.95
N GLN A 23 5.44 3.56 -7.31
CA GLN A 23 6.73 2.96 -7.67
C GLN A 23 7.47 3.61 -8.85
N ASP A 24 6.78 4.41 -9.68
CA ASP A 24 7.36 5.13 -10.81
C ASP A 24 7.73 6.58 -10.48
N MET A 25 7.58 6.97 -9.21
CA MET A 25 7.94 8.28 -8.67
C MET A 25 8.86 8.13 -7.46
N ASP A 26 9.69 9.13 -7.24
CA ASP A 26 10.49 9.25 -6.03
C ASP A 26 9.68 10.07 -5.03
N LEU A 27 9.42 9.51 -3.84
CA LEU A 27 8.62 10.19 -2.82
C LEU A 27 9.50 10.79 -1.74
N THR A 28 9.20 12.02 -1.29
CA THR A 28 9.84 12.58 -0.11
C THR A 28 9.33 11.90 1.16
N LEU A 29 10.04 12.07 2.27
CA LEU A 29 9.58 11.60 3.58
C LEU A 29 8.23 12.21 3.98
N THR A 30 7.96 13.46 3.60
CA THR A 30 6.67 14.11 3.85
C THR A 30 5.58 13.46 3.02
N ASP A 31 5.80 13.25 1.71
CA ASP A 31 4.83 12.59 0.84
C ASP A 31 4.48 11.18 1.35
N ILE A 32 5.48 10.40 1.77
CA ILE A 32 5.25 9.06 2.35
C ILE A 32 4.41 9.16 3.62
N SER A 33 4.71 10.13 4.50
CA SER A 33 3.97 10.31 5.76
C SER A 33 2.50 10.65 5.49
N ASP A 34 2.26 11.59 4.57
CA ASP A 34 0.94 12.13 4.27
C ASP A 34 0.09 11.10 3.52
N GLU A 35 0.62 10.49 2.45
CA GLU A 35 -0.09 9.48 1.65
C GLU A 35 -0.35 8.20 2.45
N ALA A 36 0.59 7.77 3.30
CA ALA A 36 0.39 6.59 4.14
C ALA A 36 -0.55 6.86 5.34
N GLY A 37 -0.87 8.14 5.60
CA GLY A 37 -1.63 8.54 6.78
C GLY A 37 -0.96 8.08 8.07
N ILE A 38 0.37 8.22 8.17
CA ILE A 38 1.15 7.93 9.38
C ILE A 38 1.85 9.18 9.85
N HIS A 39 2.05 9.30 11.17
CA HIS A 39 2.80 10.43 11.71
C HIS A 39 4.29 10.32 11.35
N TYR A 40 4.94 11.45 11.07
CA TYR A 40 6.35 11.50 10.64
C TYR A 40 7.31 10.78 11.61
N THR A 41 7.08 10.90 12.91
CA THR A 41 7.87 10.18 13.94
C THR A 41 7.74 8.66 13.85
N THR A 42 6.63 8.15 13.34
CA THR A 42 6.41 6.71 13.10
C THR A 42 7.14 6.28 11.84
N LEU A 43 7.06 7.08 10.76
CA LEU A 43 7.84 6.87 9.54
C LEU A 43 9.34 6.79 9.84
N MET A 44 9.87 7.73 10.63
CA MET A 44 11.29 7.77 11.00
C MET A 44 11.76 6.58 11.85
N LYS A 45 10.84 5.80 12.45
CA LYS A 45 11.17 4.54 13.13
C LYS A 45 11.14 3.33 12.18
N ALA A 46 10.16 3.30 11.27
CA ALA A 46 9.92 2.15 10.41
C ALA A 46 10.77 2.16 9.13
N LEU A 47 10.94 3.32 8.50
CA LEU A 47 11.64 3.44 7.22
C LEU A 47 13.12 3.00 7.29
N PRO A 48 13.90 3.35 8.33
CA PRO A 48 15.29 2.88 8.41
C PRO A 48 15.43 1.36 8.49
N GLU A 49 14.49 0.67 9.15
CA GLU A 49 14.49 -0.78 9.20
C GLU A 49 14.17 -1.40 7.83
N LEU A 50 13.22 -0.81 7.09
CA LEU A 50 12.91 -1.21 5.72
C LEU A 50 14.12 -1.00 4.77
N GLU A 51 14.83 0.13 4.93
CA GLU A 51 16.02 0.45 4.15
C GLU A 51 17.16 -0.52 4.47
N LYS A 52 17.38 -0.82 5.75
CA LYS A 52 18.36 -1.81 6.21
C LYS A 52 18.10 -3.22 5.68
N LEU A 53 16.83 -3.59 5.50
CA LEU A 53 16.42 -4.84 4.89
C LEU A 53 16.53 -4.83 3.35
N GLY A 54 16.85 -3.68 2.75
CA GLY A 54 16.96 -3.51 1.30
C GLY A 54 15.62 -3.49 0.57
N LEU A 55 14.49 -3.35 1.29
CA LEU A 55 13.14 -3.35 0.70
C LEU A 55 12.79 -2.01 0.05
N VAL A 56 13.39 -0.94 0.57
CA VAL A 56 13.27 0.44 0.08
C VAL A 56 14.65 1.06 0.02
N THR A 57 14.82 2.09 -0.79
CA THR A 57 16.11 2.76 -0.99
C THR A 57 15.92 4.26 -1.12
N MET A 58 16.81 5.02 -0.50
CA MET A 58 16.96 6.45 -0.80
C MET A 58 17.58 6.60 -2.19
N THR A 59 16.86 7.26 -3.11
CA THR A 59 17.27 7.37 -4.52
C THR A 59 18.10 8.61 -4.77
N ARG A 60 17.63 9.77 -4.31
CA ARG A 60 18.27 11.08 -4.55
C ARG A 60 17.88 12.10 -3.50
N GLN A 61 18.63 13.20 -3.45
CA GLN A 61 18.35 14.36 -2.63
C GLN A 61 18.09 15.58 -3.51
N VAL A 62 17.00 16.31 -3.24
CA VAL A 62 16.66 17.58 -3.90
C VAL A 62 16.56 18.66 -2.83
N GLY A 63 17.52 19.58 -2.83
CA GLY A 63 17.70 20.52 -1.72
C GLY A 63 17.96 19.76 -0.41
N ASN A 64 17.08 19.93 0.58
CA ASN A 64 17.14 19.20 1.86
C ASN A 64 16.23 17.96 1.90
N ALA A 65 15.41 17.74 0.87
CA ALA A 65 14.48 16.62 0.84
C ALA A 65 15.19 15.35 0.35
N LYS A 66 15.09 14.27 1.13
CA LYS A 66 15.49 12.93 0.71
C LYS A 66 14.29 12.23 0.08
N LEU A 67 14.53 11.60 -1.06
CA LEU A 67 13.49 10.85 -1.76
C LEU A 67 13.79 9.36 -1.75
N TYR A 68 12.72 8.57 -1.72
CA TYR A 68 12.75 7.13 -1.53
C TYR A 68 11.87 6.42 -2.56
N GLN A 69 12.26 5.19 -2.87
CA GLN A 69 11.50 4.25 -3.69
C GLN A 69 11.53 2.85 -3.10
N ILE A 70 10.58 2.01 -3.54
CA ILE A 70 10.65 0.57 -3.31
C ILE A 70 11.76 -0.03 -4.17
N ASN A 71 12.57 -0.94 -3.60
CA ASN A 71 13.71 -1.51 -4.30
C ASN A 71 13.28 -2.65 -5.24
N ARG A 72 12.79 -2.31 -6.44
CA ARG A 72 12.23 -3.28 -7.39
C ARG A 72 13.23 -4.30 -7.92
N ASP A 73 14.53 -4.06 -7.76
CA ASP A 73 15.57 -5.00 -8.20
C ASP A 73 15.80 -6.16 -7.23
N ASP A 74 15.45 -5.97 -5.96
CA ASP A 74 15.59 -6.97 -4.91
C ASP A 74 14.64 -8.18 -5.11
N ILE A 75 15.16 -9.38 -4.84
CA ILE A 75 14.42 -10.63 -5.07
C ILE A 75 13.26 -10.83 -4.08
N VAL A 76 13.40 -10.35 -2.85
CA VAL A 76 12.35 -10.39 -1.83
C VAL A 76 11.26 -9.39 -2.20
N VAL A 77 11.63 -8.18 -2.62
CA VAL A 77 10.66 -7.19 -3.12
C VAL A 77 9.90 -7.72 -4.34
N LYS A 78 10.57 -8.34 -5.32
CA LYS A 78 9.88 -8.96 -6.48
C LYS A 78 8.85 -10.01 -6.06
N LYS A 79 9.15 -10.81 -5.02
CA LYS A 79 8.18 -11.79 -4.47
C LYS A 79 7.02 -11.09 -3.76
N LEU A 80 7.32 -10.06 -2.97
CA LEU A 80 6.32 -9.24 -2.30
C LEU A 80 5.36 -8.59 -3.29
N VAL A 81 5.87 -8.04 -4.40
CA VAL A 81 5.08 -7.46 -5.48
C VAL A 81 4.14 -8.48 -6.13
N LYS A 82 4.63 -9.70 -6.40
CA LYS A 82 3.76 -10.77 -6.92
C LYS A 82 2.65 -11.09 -5.93
N PHE A 83 2.96 -11.17 -4.64
CA PHE A 83 1.97 -11.38 -3.59
C PHE A 83 0.95 -10.24 -3.52
N LEU A 84 1.40 -8.98 -3.54
CA LEU A 84 0.57 -7.78 -3.57
C LEU A 84 -0.42 -7.82 -4.73
N ASN A 85 0.05 -8.13 -5.94
CA ASN A 85 -0.79 -8.22 -7.13
C ASN A 85 -1.85 -9.31 -7.01
N SER A 86 -1.48 -10.50 -6.54
CA SER A 86 -2.45 -11.57 -6.28
C SER A 86 -3.48 -11.20 -5.21
N LEU A 87 -3.04 -10.48 -4.17
CA LEU A 87 -3.92 -10.01 -3.11
C LEU A 87 -4.90 -8.94 -3.60
N ASN A 88 -4.42 -7.98 -4.43
CA ASN A 88 -5.25 -6.97 -5.07
C ASN A 88 -6.35 -7.59 -5.94
N ILE A 89 -6.00 -8.59 -6.76
CA ILE A 89 -6.97 -9.31 -7.59
C ILE A 89 -8.03 -9.96 -6.70
N ARG A 90 -7.63 -10.65 -5.63
CA ARG A 90 -8.57 -11.29 -4.70
C ARG A 90 -9.51 -10.28 -4.03
N PHE A 91 -9.01 -9.12 -3.61
CA PHE A 91 -9.87 -8.08 -3.04
C PHE A 91 -10.86 -7.54 -4.07
N ALA A 92 -10.43 -7.31 -5.31
CA ALA A 92 -11.33 -6.88 -6.39
C ALA A 92 -12.44 -7.91 -6.67
N GLU A 93 -12.11 -9.21 -6.70
CA GLU A 93 -13.10 -10.29 -6.86
C GLU A 93 -14.12 -10.33 -5.72
N GLN A 94 -13.65 -10.12 -4.48
CA GLN A 94 -14.53 -10.06 -3.32
C GLN A 94 -15.47 -8.86 -3.38
N GLU A 95 -14.97 -7.67 -3.72
CA GLU A 95 -15.78 -6.45 -3.85
C GLU A 95 -16.87 -6.62 -4.91
N ILE A 96 -16.56 -7.19 -6.08
CA ILE A 96 -17.54 -7.50 -7.13
C ILE A 96 -18.62 -8.47 -6.64
N THR A 97 -18.21 -9.51 -5.89
CA THR A 97 -19.14 -10.51 -5.35
C THR A 97 -20.10 -9.90 -4.35
N GLN A 98 -19.61 -9.04 -3.45
CA GLN A 98 -20.44 -8.34 -2.47
C GLN A 98 -21.42 -7.39 -3.14
N GLN A 99 -20.98 -6.65 -4.16
CA GLN A 99 -21.86 -5.77 -4.94
C GLN A 99 -22.99 -6.55 -5.63
N LYS A 100 -22.69 -7.70 -6.23
CA LYS A 100 -23.72 -8.56 -6.86
C LYS A 100 -24.75 -9.06 -5.85
N LEU A 101 -24.31 -9.49 -4.67
CA LEU A 101 -25.19 -9.94 -3.58
C LEU A 101 -26.08 -8.80 -3.06
N GLN A 102 -25.56 -7.58 -2.96
CA GLN A 102 -26.35 -6.40 -2.57
C GLN A 102 -27.40 -6.04 -3.63
N HIS A 103 -27.03 -6.08 -4.92
CA HIS A 103 -27.95 -5.80 -6.02
C HIS A 103 -29.03 -6.88 -6.20
N GLN A 104 -28.77 -8.13 -5.81
CA GLN A 104 -29.78 -9.20 -5.81
C GLN A 104 -30.81 -8.99 -4.68
N LYS A 105 -30.35 -8.66 -3.46
CA LYS A 105 -31.25 -8.39 -2.33
C LYS A 105 -32.21 -7.22 -2.57
N LEU A 106 -31.75 -6.15 -3.24
CA LEU A 106 -32.60 -5.00 -3.59
C LEU A 106 -33.72 -5.30 -4.62
N LYS A 107 -33.59 -6.40 -5.38
CA LYS A 107 -34.61 -6.83 -6.36
C LYS A 107 -35.64 -7.80 -5.77
N GLU A 108 -35.35 -8.38 -4.62
CA GLU A 108 -36.20 -9.37 -3.96
C GLU A 108 -37.10 -8.76 -2.87
N ASP A 109 -36.86 -7.51 -2.45
CA ASP A 109 -37.79 -6.78 -1.59
C ASP A 109 -39.04 -6.38 -2.40
N PRO A 110 -40.21 -7.01 -2.16
CA PRO A 110 -41.42 -6.62 -2.85
C PRO A 110 -41.79 -5.23 -2.34
N ILE A 111 -42.02 -4.30 -3.26
CA ILE A 111 -42.79 -3.09 -2.98
C ILE A 111 -44.09 -3.57 -2.34
N CYS A 112 -44.30 -3.25 -1.06
CA CYS A 112 -45.54 -3.57 -0.35
C CYS A 112 -46.72 -3.08 -1.18
N ALA A 113 -47.53 -4.03 -1.65
CA ALA A 113 -48.83 -3.83 -2.27
C ALA A 113 -49.91 -3.56 -1.21
#